data_AF-A0A0W0SPJ4-F1
#
_entry.id   AF-A0A0W0SPJ4-F1
#
_cell.length_a   1.000
_cell.length_b   1.000
_cell.length_c   1.000
_cell.angle_alpha   90.00
_cell.angle_beta   90.00
_cell.angle_gamma   90.00
#
_symmetry.space_group_name_H-M   'P 1'
#
loop_
_entity.id
_entity.type
_entity.pdbx_description
1 polymer ?
#
loop_
_entity_poly.entity_id
_entity_poly.type
_entity_poly.pdbx_seq_one_letter_code
_entity_poly.pdbx_strand_id
1 'polypeptide(L)'
;MKYTKSDLLAMENPYELLIEQGESLLESREAIAALSSKEQIHLVTQIISGCPTEQFSKLNQKVHRSLVCSKFSESIGQACVLIKLLNSLKGEQPHLAFESREFNVSLFHKFPHLVSSVIPDMNAIEEKLVSTAPEEKLSSISRKLAELGSNTYGVKTSEDKSSQFRQLAETRREQTKLDTVSVGANRDGLFVNTSSQEQFTATTEEEKIEATFN
;
A
#
# COMPACT_ATOMS: atom_id res chain seq x y z
N MET A 1 -34.11 3.25 -10.34
CA MET A 1 -34.50 1.99 -11.01
C MET A 1 -34.24 0.83 -10.05
N LYS A 2 -35.19 -0.11 -9.92
CA LYS A 2 -35.01 -1.29 -9.04
C LYS A 2 -34.45 -2.45 -9.85
N TYR A 3 -33.32 -2.99 -9.43
CA TYR A 3 -32.67 -4.12 -10.08
C TYR A 3 -32.93 -5.41 -9.31
N THR A 4 -33.09 -6.52 -10.05
CA THR A 4 -33.18 -7.86 -9.49
C THR A 4 -31.78 -8.45 -9.25
N LYS A 5 -31.71 -9.58 -8.55
CA LYS A 5 -30.45 -10.30 -8.31
C LYS A 5 -29.72 -10.64 -9.62
N SER A 6 -30.45 -11.12 -10.61
CA SER A 6 -29.88 -11.51 -11.92
C SER A 6 -29.36 -10.29 -12.67
N ASP A 7 -30.07 -9.16 -12.60
CA ASP A 7 -29.62 -7.91 -13.23
C ASP A 7 -28.30 -7.45 -12.63
N LEU A 8 -28.18 -7.44 -11.29
CA LEU A 8 -26.97 -7.02 -10.59
C LEU A 8 -25.72 -7.83 -10.98
N LEU A 9 -25.89 -9.09 -11.37
CA LEU A 9 -24.78 -9.96 -11.77
C LEU A 9 -24.43 -9.87 -13.26
N ALA A 10 -25.39 -9.47 -14.09
CA ALA A 10 -25.22 -9.33 -15.53
C ALA A 10 -24.83 -7.89 -15.97
N MET A 11 -24.74 -6.95 -15.03
CA MET A 11 -24.34 -5.57 -15.32
C MET A 11 -22.91 -5.47 -15.82
N GLU A 12 -22.73 -4.89 -17.00
CA GLU A 12 -21.40 -4.56 -17.53
C GLU A 12 -20.76 -3.37 -16.80
N ASN A 13 -21.55 -2.36 -16.41
CA ASN A 13 -21.04 -1.17 -15.72
C ASN A 13 -21.88 -0.80 -14.47
N PRO A 14 -21.72 -1.54 -13.36
CA PRO A 14 -22.51 -1.33 -12.15
C PRO A 14 -22.21 0.01 -11.47
N TYR A 15 -21.06 0.64 -11.73
CA TYR A 15 -20.75 1.96 -11.17
C TYR A 15 -21.70 3.03 -11.69
N GLU A 16 -21.81 3.20 -13.00
CA GLU A 16 -22.70 4.21 -13.59
C GLU A 16 -24.18 3.94 -13.27
N LEU A 17 -24.60 2.68 -13.39
CA LEU A 17 -26.01 2.30 -13.26
C LEU A 17 -26.53 2.31 -11.82
N LEU A 18 -25.69 2.00 -10.83
CA LEU A 18 -26.08 1.99 -9.41
C LEU A 18 -25.70 3.29 -8.70
N ILE A 19 -24.54 3.87 -9.03
CA ILE A 19 -23.93 4.96 -8.26
C ILE A 19 -24.16 6.31 -8.93
N GLU A 20 -24.08 6.46 -10.25
CA GLU A 20 -24.37 7.76 -10.87
C GLU A 20 -25.88 8.03 -10.92
N GLN A 21 -26.67 7.00 -11.21
CA GLN A 21 -28.13 7.07 -11.17
C GLN A 21 -28.66 7.05 -9.72
N GLY A 22 -28.44 8.16 -9.01
CA GLY A 22 -29.18 8.65 -7.85
C GLY A 22 -29.67 7.61 -6.85
N GLU A 23 -30.86 7.08 -7.13
CA GLU A 23 -31.67 6.26 -6.23
C GLU A 23 -31.61 4.76 -6.52
N SER A 24 -31.02 4.34 -7.64
CA SER A 24 -31.01 2.92 -8.06
C SER A 24 -30.32 1.99 -7.06
N LEU A 25 -29.30 2.48 -6.34
CA LEU A 25 -28.65 1.74 -5.25
C LEU A 25 -29.59 1.50 -4.06
N LEU A 26 -30.39 2.51 -3.68
CA LEU A 26 -31.30 2.43 -2.54
C LEU A 26 -32.49 1.51 -2.86
N GLU A 27 -33.06 1.66 -4.06
CA GLU A 27 -34.15 0.83 -4.56
C GLU A 27 -33.77 -0.65 -4.67
N SER A 28 -32.49 -0.93 -4.96
CA SER A 28 -31.96 -2.29 -5.13
C SER A 28 -31.37 -2.88 -3.85
N ARG A 29 -31.52 -2.21 -2.68
CA ARG A 29 -30.92 -2.63 -1.41
C ARG A 29 -31.26 -4.08 -1.01
N GLU A 30 -32.50 -4.50 -1.24
CA GLU A 30 -32.99 -5.83 -0.88
C GLU A 30 -32.34 -6.91 -1.76
N ALA A 31 -32.23 -6.63 -3.07
CA ALA A 31 -31.56 -7.51 -4.00
C ALA A 31 -30.06 -7.63 -3.66
N ILE A 32 -29.41 -6.53 -3.30
CA ILE A 32 -28.00 -6.52 -2.85
C ILE A 32 -27.84 -7.31 -1.54
N ALA A 33 -28.75 -7.17 -0.59
CA ALA A 33 -28.71 -7.92 0.67
C ALA A 33 -28.95 -9.43 0.47
N ALA A 34 -29.69 -9.82 -0.58
CA ALA A 34 -29.94 -11.21 -0.95
C ALA A 34 -28.77 -11.86 -1.71
N LEU A 35 -27.76 -11.10 -2.14
CA LEU A 35 -26.54 -11.64 -2.74
C LEU A 35 -25.73 -12.39 -1.68
N SER A 36 -25.16 -13.52 -2.07
CA SER A 36 -24.15 -14.23 -1.27
C SER A 36 -22.88 -13.40 -1.11
N SER A 37 -22.05 -13.73 -0.12
CA SER A 37 -20.79 -13.02 0.11
C SER A 37 -19.88 -12.97 -1.12
N LYS A 38 -19.84 -14.05 -1.92
CA LYS A 38 -19.04 -14.12 -3.15
C LYS A 38 -19.58 -13.19 -4.24
N GLU A 39 -20.90 -13.16 -4.42
CA GLU A 39 -21.59 -12.29 -5.37
C GLU A 39 -21.43 -10.81 -4.99
N GLN A 40 -21.53 -10.48 -3.69
CA GLN A 40 -21.27 -9.13 -3.20
C GLN A 40 -19.84 -8.71 -3.49
N ILE A 41 -18.84 -9.55 -3.20
CA ILE A 41 -17.43 -9.24 -3.50
C ILE A 41 -17.21 -9.04 -5.00
N HIS A 42 -17.85 -9.85 -5.84
CA HIS A 42 -17.77 -9.70 -7.29
C HIS A 42 -18.33 -8.35 -7.75
N LEU A 43 -19.54 -8.00 -7.31
CA LEU A 43 -20.18 -6.71 -7.64
C LEU A 43 -19.35 -5.52 -7.13
N VAL A 44 -18.84 -5.60 -5.89
CA VAL A 44 -17.93 -4.60 -5.33
C VAL A 44 -16.69 -4.43 -6.19
N THR A 45 -16.08 -5.53 -6.62
CA THR A 45 -14.88 -5.51 -7.48
C THR A 45 -15.19 -4.78 -8.79
N GLN A 46 -16.31 -5.09 -9.45
CA GLN A 46 -16.72 -4.41 -10.68
C GLN A 46 -16.97 -2.91 -10.49
N ILE A 47 -17.68 -2.53 -9.41
CA ILE A 47 -17.94 -1.11 -9.09
C ILE A 47 -16.63 -0.35 -8.88
N ILE A 48 -15.68 -0.93 -8.16
CA ILE A 48 -14.40 -0.28 -7.87
C ILE A 48 -13.52 -0.20 -9.11
N SER A 49 -13.51 -1.23 -9.95
CA SER A 49 -12.78 -1.23 -11.23
C SER A 49 -13.31 -0.18 -12.21
N GLY A 50 -14.63 0.09 -12.21
CA GLY A 50 -15.24 1.13 -13.03
C GLY A 50 -15.19 2.55 -12.44
N CYS A 51 -14.76 2.71 -11.19
CA CYS A 51 -14.81 3.99 -10.49
C CYS A 51 -13.45 4.72 -10.53
N PRO A 52 -13.39 5.99 -10.95
CA PRO A 52 -12.17 6.79 -10.87
C PRO A 52 -11.71 6.99 -9.42
N THR A 53 -10.40 6.98 -9.19
CA THR A 53 -9.81 7.04 -7.83
C THR A 53 -10.20 8.30 -7.05
N GLU A 54 -10.43 9.41 -7.75
CA GLU A 54 -10.87 10.69 -7.17
C GLU A 54 -12.29 10.62 -6.58
N GLN A 55 -13.11 9.69 -7.06
CA GLN A 55 -14.51 9.56 -6.67
C GLN A 55 -14.74 8.53 -5.56
N PHE A 56 -13.71 7.79 -5.12
CA PHE A 56 -13.86 6.76 -4.08
C PHE A 56 -14.43 7.30 -2.76
N SER A 57 -14.07 8.51 -2.35
CA SER A 57 -14.63 9.12 -1.13
C SER A 57 -16.14 9.37 -1.27
N LYS A 58 -16.56 9.90 -2.43
CA LYS A 58 -17.97 10.16 -2.75
C LYS A 58 -18.75 8.84 -2.89
N LEU A 59 -18.18 7.85 -3.57
CA LEU A 59 -18.72 6.50 -3.69
C LEU A 59 -18.96 5.91 -2.31
N ASN A 60 -17.93 5.89 -1.46
CA ASN A 60 -18.02 5.29 -0.13
C ASN A 60 -19.10 6.01 0.72
N GLN A 61 -19.12 7.34 0.69
CA GLN A 61 -20.15 8.11 1.38
C GLN A 61 -21.57 7.80 0.86
N LYS A 62 -21.75 7.73 -0.47
CA LYS A 62 -23.05 7.41 -1.07
C LYS A 62 -23.52 6.01 -0.71
N VAL A 63 -22.65 5.02 -0.82
CA VAL A 63 -22.96 3.62 -0.44
C VAL A 63 -23.31 3.52 1.04
N HIS A 64 -22.54 4.14 1.94
CA HIS A 64 -22.84 4.12 3.37
C HIS A 64 -24.14 4.86 3.73
N ARG A 65 -24.51 5.91 2.98
CA ARG A 65 -25.79 6.61 3.17
C ARG A 65 -26.98 5.79 2.66
N SER A 66 -26.84 5.11 1.54
CA SER A 66 -27.94 4.33 0.93
C SER A 66 -28.10 2.94 1.54
N LEU A 67 -26.99 2.29 1.93
CA LEU A 67 -26.95 0.91 2.41
C LEU A 67 -26.35 0.82 3.82
N VAL A 68 -26.89 1.66 4.71
CA VAL A 68 -26.45 1.82 6.10
C VAL A 68 -26.19 0.47 6.76
N CYS A 69 -24.97 0.30 7.27
CA CYS A 69 -24.51 -0.87 8.04
C CYS A 69 -24.67 -2.24 7.34
N SER A 70 -24.61 -2.27 6.01
CA SER A 70 -24.59 -3.54 5.25
C SER A 70 -23.17 -4.09 5.11
N LYS A 71 -23.02 -5.42 5.08
CA LYS A 71 -21.75 -6.10 4.74
C LYS A 71 -21.20 -5.67 3.38
N PHE A 72 -22.09 -5.27 2.47
CA PHE A 72 -21.76 -4.69 1.19
C PHE A 72 -21.06 -3.33 1.33
N SER A 73 -21.61 -2.42 2.13
CA SER A 73 -21.00 -1.10 2.39
C SER A 73 -19.60 -1.22 3.02
N GLU A 74 -19.44 -2.13 3.98
CA GLU A 74 -18.12 -2.43 4.57
C GLU A 74 -17.14 -2.96 3.51
N SER A 75 -17.60 -3.84 2.62
CA SER A 75 -16.78 -4.41 1.56
C SER A 75 -16.36 -3.36 0.52
N ILE A 76 -17.23 -2.37 0.21
CA ILE A 76 -16.87 -1.20 -0.63
C ILE A 76 -15.77 -0.39 0.05
N GLY A 77 -15.91 -0.06 1.33
CA GLY A 77 -14.89 0.69 2.08
C GLY A 77 -13.54 -0.03 2.09
N GLN A 78 -13.56 -1.34 2.34
CA GLN A 78 -12.37 -2.19 2.30
C GLN A 78 -11.71 -2.25 0.91
N ALA A 79 -12.50 -2.37 -0.15
CA ALA A 79 -12.00 -2.39 -1.52
C ALA A 79 -11.41 -1.02 -1.94
N CYS A 80 -12.02 0.09 -1.52
CA CYS A 80 -11.51 1.45 -1.70
C CYS A 80 -10.13 1.64 -1.04
N VAL A 81 -9.93 1.09 0.17
CA VAL A 81 -8.63 1.12 0.85
C VAL A 81 -7.61 0.28 0.08
N LEU A 82 -8.00 -0.93 -0.33
CA LEU A 82 -7.12 -1.84 -1.06
C LEU A 82 -6.64 -1.22 -2.38
N ILE A 83 -7.52 -0.62 -3.19
CA ILE A 83 -7.10 -0.04 -4.47
C ILE A 83 -6.19 1.17 -4.31
N LYS A 84 -6.37 1.98 -3.24
CA LYS A 84 -5.42 3.04 -2.90
C LYS A 84 -4.05 2.48 -2.56
N LEU A 85 -4.00 1.40 -1.77
CA LEU A 85 -2.75 0.70 -1.45
C LEU A 85 -2.10 0.11 -2.71
N LEU A 86 -2.88 -0.52 -3.59
CA LEU A 86 -2.37 -1.06 -4.86
C LEU A 86 -1.82 0.03 -5.77
N ASN A 87 -2.47 1.19 -5.85
CA ASN A 87 -1.96 2.34 -6.59
C ASN A 87 -0.67 2.90 -5.95
N SER A 88 -0.59 2.94 -4.62
CA SER A 88 0.63 3.32 -3.92
C SER A 88 1.79 2.33 -4.17
N LEU A 89 1.49 1.03 -4.28
CA LEU A 89 2.46 0.00 -4.65
C LEU A 89 2.97 0.12 -6.09
N LYS A 90 2.15 0.67 -7.00
CA LYS A 90 2.57 0.97 -8.38
C LYS A 90 3.35 2.27 -8.51
N GLY A 91 3.26 3.14 -7.51
CA GLY A 91 3.92 4.43 -7.47
C GLY A 91 5.44 4.34 -7.31
N GLU A 92 6.07 5.51 -7.20
CA GLU A 92 7.54 5.63 -7.10
C GLU A 92 8.11 5.09 -5.78
N GLN A 93 7.29 5.02 -4.73
CA GLN A 93 7.71 4.61 -3.39
C GLN A 93 6.83 3.47 -2.86
N PRO A 94 7.00 2.24 -3.38
CA PRO A 94 6.15 1.10 -3.00
C PRO A 94 6.31 0.68 -1.53
N HIS A 95 7.45 1.01 -0.90
CA HIS A 95 7.72 0.65 0.49
C HIS A 95 6.78 1.34 1.49
N LEU A 96 6.32 2.56 1.19
CA LEU A 96 5.39 3.30 2.06
C LEU A 96 4.04 2.60 2.20
N ALA A 97 3.60 1.88 1.17
CA ALA A 97 2.34 1.12 1.22
C ALA A 97 2.38 0.01 2.29
N PHE A 98 3.56 -0.57 2.58
CA PHE A 98 3.74 -1.58 3.62
C PHE A 98 3.88 -0.99 5.03
N GLU A 99 4.17 0.30 5.14
CA GLU A 99 4.26 1.04 6.41
C GLU A 99 2.92 1.64 6.83
N SER A 100 2.00 1.81 5.87
CA SER A 100 0.66 2.31 6.15
C SER A 100 -0.07 1.41 7.14
N ARG A 101 -0.75 2.03 8.11
CA ARG A 101 -1.66 1.35 9.05
C ARG A 101 -2.82 0.67 8.33
N GLU A 102 -3.13 1.10 7.12
CA GLU A 102 -4.18 0.53 6.29
C GLU A 102 -3.77 -0.80 5.64
N PHE A 103 -2.47 -1.15 5.65
CA PHE A 103 -1.98 -2.40 5.10
C PHE A 103 -2.57 -3.59 5.86
N ASN A 104 -3.36 -4.40 5.16
CA ASN A 104 -3.97 -5.58 5.73
C ASN A 104 -3.98 -6.72 4.70
N VAL A 105 -3.22 -7.78 5.00
CA VAL A 105 -3.07 -8.99 4.17
C VAL A 105 -4.42 -9.64 3.86
N SER A 106 -5.36 -9.62 4.80
CA SER A 106 -6.71 -10.18 4.61
C SER A 106 -7.48 -9.50 3.48
N LEU A 107 -7.22 -8.21 3.19
CA LEU A 107 -7.88 -7.51 2.09
C LEU A 107 -7.44 -8.03 0.72
N PHE A 108 -6.15 -8.32 0.58
CA PHE A 108 -5.59 -8.88 -0.65
C PHE A 108 -6.16 -10.28 -0.93
N HIS A 109 -6.39 -11.08 0.13
CA HIS A 109 -7.05 -12.38 0.01
C HIS A 109 -8.56 -12.27 -0.23
N LYS A 110 -9.22 -11.22 0.28
CA LYS A 110 -10.65 -11.00 0.09
C LYS A 110 -10.99 -10.55 -1.34
N PHE A 111 -10.09 -9.79 -1.99
CA PHE A 111 -10.29 -9.26 -3.34
C PHE A 111 -9.18 -9.66 -4.33
N PRO A 112 -8.95 -10.96 -4.57
CA PRO A 112 -7.83 -11.43 -5.39
C PRO A 112 -7.92 -10.98 -6.85
N HIS A 113 -9.14 -10.89 -7.40
CA HIS A 113 -9.39 -10.39 -8.75
C HIS A 113 -9.03 -8.91 -8.89
N LEU A 114 -9.30 -8.09 -7.85
CA LEU A 114 -8.94 -6.68 -7.85
C LEU A 114 -7.42 -6.50 -7.87
N VAL A 115 -6.71 -7.26 -7.03
CA VAL A 115 -5.24 -7.26 -7.00
C VAL A 115 -4.66 -7.64 -8.38
N SER A 116 -5.14 -8.73 -8.97
CA SER A 116 -4.67 -9.22 -10.27
C SER A 116 -4.95 -8.23 -11.41
N SER A 117 -6.05 -7.48 -11.33
CA SER A 117 -6.40 -6.47 -12.34
C SER A 117 -5.50 -5.23 -12.28
N VAL A 118 -5.10 -4.82 -11.07
CA VAL A 118 -4.30 -3.59 -10.88
C VAL A 118 -2.81 -3.87 -11.00
N ILE A 119 -2.35 -5.02 -10.47
CA ILE A 119 -0.95 -5.47 -10.47
C ILE A 119 -0.87 -6.82 -11.19
N PRO A 120 -0.70 -6.81 -12.52
CA PRO A 120 -0.53 -8.04 -13.29
C PRO A 120 0.84 -8.71 -13.06
N ASP A 121 1.87 -7.92 -12.71
CA ASP A 121 3.22 -8.42 -12.46
C ASP A 121 3.74 -7.97 -11.08
N MET A 122 3.75 -8.90 -10.12
CA MET A 122 4.28 -8.65 -8.78
C MET A 122 5.80 -8.60 -8.75
N ASN A 123 6.49 -9.27 -9.68
CA ASN A 123 7.95 -9.35 -9.66
C ASN A 123 8.57 -7.96 -9.95
N ALA A 124 7.93 -7.17 -10.82
CA ALA A 124 8.34 -5.80 -11.10
C ALA A 124 8.23 -4.87 -9.86
N ILE A 125 7.31 -5.16 -8.94
CA ILE A 125 7.17 -4.40 -7.69
C ILE A 125 8.22 -4.85 -6.68
N GLU A 126 8.50 -6.16 -6.61
CA GLU A 126 9.58 -6.70 -5.78
C GLU A 126 10.94 -6.10 -6.15
N GLU A 127 11.27 -6.00 -7.44
CA GLU A 127 12.51 -5.39 -7.92
C GLU A 127 12.60 -3.89 -7.58
N LYS A 128 11.49 -3.15 -7.71
CA LYS A 128 11.40 -1.75 -7.28
C LYS A 128 11.51 -1.61 -5.77
N LEU A 129 10.91 -2.51 -4.99
CA LEU A 129 11.02 -2.51 -3.54
C LEU A 129 12.45 -2.76 -3.09
N VAL A 130 13.16 -3.72 -3.71
CA VAL A 130 14.58 -3.96 -3.43
C VAL A 130 15.42 -2.71 -3.73
N SER A 131 15.09 -1.97 -4.79
CA SER A 131 15.84 -0.79 -5.23
C SER A 131 15.56 0.46 -4.38
N THR A 132 14.31 0.68 -3.95
CA THR A 132 13.87 1.92 -3.30
C THR A 132 13.74 1.81 -1.77
N ALA A 133 13.58 0.62 -1.19
CA ALA A 133 13.32 0.48 0.24
C ALA A 133 14.61 0.57 1.11
N PRO A 134 14.52 1.14 2.32
CA PRO A 134 15.62 1.11 3.30
C PRO A 134 15.93 -0.32 3.73
N GLU A 135 17.23 -0.64 3.87
CA GLU A 135 17.72 -2.00 4.13
C GLU A 135 17.13 -2.64 5.40
N GLU A 136 16.92 -1.83 6.44
CA GLU A 136 16.33 -2.26 7.71
C GLU A 136 14.90 -2.79 7.58
N LYS A 137 14.17 -2.32 6.55
CA LYS A 137 12.76 -2.64 6.33
C LYS A 137 12.54 -3.76 5.31
N LEU A 138 13.58 -4.13 4.55
CA LEU A 138 13.51 -5.19 3.53
C LEU A 138 13.07 -6.54 4.11
N SER A 139 13.56 -6.92 5.30
CA SER A 139 13.17 -8.18 5.95
C SER A 139 11.68 -8.21 6.33
N SER A 140 11.14 -7.08 6.79
CA SER A 140 9.72 -6.95 7.16
C SER A 140 8.83 -6.98 5.92
N ILE A 141 9.23 -6.25 4.88
CA ILE A 141 8.54 -6.21 3.58
C ILE A 141 8.55 -7.60 2.93
N SER A 142 9.69 -8.30 2.93
CA SER A 142 9.82 -9.67 2.41
C SER A 142 8.84 -10.63 3.07
N ARG A 143 8.73 -10.58 4.41
CA ARG A 143 7.78 -11.41 5.14
C ARG A 143 6.33 -11.10 4.75
N LYS A 144 5.97 -9.81 4.65
CA LYS A 144 4.63 -9.39 4.20
C LYS A 144 4.34 -9.82 2.77
N LEU A 145 5.32 -9.75 1.87
CA LEU A 145 5.20 -10.23 0.49
C LEU A 145 5.00 -11.75 0.43
N ALA A 146 5.73 -12.52 1.23
CA ALA A 146 5.56 -13.96 1.32
C ALA A 146 4.15 -14.34 1.81
N GLU A 147 3.62 -13.60 2.79
CA GLU A 147 2.24 -13.76 3.27
C GLU A 147 1.20 -13.46 2.17
N LEU A 148 1.43 -12.41 1.37
CA LEU A 148 0.58 -12.10 0.21
C LEU A 148 0.63 -13.23 -0.83
N GLY A 149 1.84 -13.67 -1.22
CA GLY A 149 2.08 -14.64 -2.29
C GLY A 149 1.56 -16.05 -1.99
N SER A 150 1.55 -16.45 -0.72
CA SER A 150 1.18 -17.83 -0.32
C SER A 150 -0.26 -18.20 -0.66
N ASN A 151 -1.19 -17.25 -0.71
CA ASN A 151 -2.62 -17.52 -0.93
C ASN A 151 -3.26 -16.76 -2.10
N THR A 152 -2.69 -15.64 -2.57
CA THR A 152 -3.33 -14.85 -3.66
C THR A 152 -2.99 -15.36 -5.05
N TYR A 153 -1.82 -15.96 -5.26
CA TYR A 153 -1.36 -16.36 -6.59
C TYR A 153 -1.36 -17.86 -6.85
N GLY A 154 -1.67 -18.71 -5.85
CA GLY A 154 -1.75 -20.16 -6.05
C GLY A 154 -0.49 -20.81 -6.65
N VAL A 155 0.65 -20.11 -6.63
CA VAL A 155 1.88 -20.63 -7.22
C VAL A 155 2.62 -21.39 -6.13
N LYS A 156 2.86 -22.67 -6.39
CA LYS A 156 3.75 -23.58 -5.63
C LYS A 156 5.23 -23.15 -5.69
N THR A 157 5.53 -21.85 -5.69
CA THR A 157 6.87 -21.25 -5.80
C THR A 157 7.13 -20.24 -4.68
N SER A 158 6.47 -20.34 -3.52
CA SER A 158 6.75 -19.44 -2.40
C SER A 158 8.18 -19.62 -1.88
N GLU A 159 8.74 -20.83 -1.97
CA GLU A 159 10.15 -21.09 -1.65
C GLU A 159 11.09 -20.40 -2.66
N ASP A 160 10.76 -20.43 -3.95
CA ASP A 160 11.60 -19.82 -5.00
C ASP A 160 11.56 -18.29 -4.97
N LYS A 161 10.37 -17.68 -4.81
CA LYS A 161 10.24 -16.21 -4.82
C LYS A 161 10.80 -15.56 -3.56
N SER A 162 10.60 -16.18 -2.40
CA SER A 162 11.25 -15.72 -1.16
C SER A 162 12.76 -15.89 -1.20
N SER A 163 13.27 -16.87 -1.95
CA SER A 163 14.70 -17.06 -2.20
C SER A 163 15.25 -15.96 -3.12
N GLN A 164 14.54 -15.60 -4.19
CA GLN A 164 14.95 -14.52 -5.11
C GLN A 164 15.03 -13.15 -4.42
N PHE A 165 14.04 -12.79 -3.60
CA PHE A 165 14.10 -11.54 -2.84
C PHE A 165 15.29 -11.52 -1.86
N ARG A 166 15.57 -12.65 -1.18
CA ARG A 166 16.76 -12.76 -0.32
C ARG A 166 18.06 -12.60 -1.10
N GLN A 167 18.19 -13.29 -2.24
CA GLN A 167 19.38 -13.19 -3.10
C GLN A 167 19.60 -11.78 -3.63
N LEU A 168 18.54 -11.08 -4.01
CA LEU A 168 18.60 -9.68 -4.46
C LEU A 168 19.00 -8.73 -3.31
N ALA A 169 18.44 -8.90 -2.12
CA ALA A 169 18.81 -8.12 -0.94
C ALA A 169 20.28 -8.39 -0.51
N GLU A 170 20.73 -9.62 -0.63
CA GLU A 170 22.11 -10.04 -0.32
C GLU A 170 23.10 -9.51 -1.37
N THR A 171 22.76 -9.54 -2.66
CA THR A 171 23.56 -8.94 -3.74
C THR A 171 23.76 -7.43 -3.51
N ARG A 172 22.71 -6.72 -3.06
CA ARG A 172 22.83 -5.29 -2.73
C ARG A 172 23.74 -5.07 -1.51
N ARG A 173 23.65 -5.92 -0.48
CA ARG A 173 24.55 -5.88 0.69
C ARG A 173 26.01 -6.07 0.28
N GLU A 174 26.27 -6.97 -0.66
CA GLU A 174 27.61 -7.22 -1.17
C GLU A 174 28.13 -6.05 -2.03
N GLN A 175 27.29 -5.46 -2.89
CA GLN A 175 27.64 -4.25 -3.65
C GLN A 175 27.97 -3.05 -2.74
N THR A 176 27.20 -2.86 -1.67
CA THR A 176 27.43 -1.76 -0.72
C THR A 176 28.71 -1.98 0.11
N LYS A 177 29.08 -3.25 0.36
CA LYS A 177 30.36 -3.62 0.97
C LYS A 177 31.55 -3.45 0.02
N LEU A 178 31.37 -3.62 -1.28
CA LEU A 178 32.44 -3.41 -2.27
C LEU A 178 32.74 -1.92 -2.50
N ASP A 179 31.72 -1.06 -2.47
CA ASP A 179 31.91 0.40 -2.60
C ASP A 179 32.59 1.04 -1.37
N THR A 180 32.46 0.43 -0.19
CA THR A 180 33.15 0.92 1.03
C THR A 180 34.60 0.42 1.17
N VAL A 181 35.01 -0.57 0.39
CA VAL A 181 36.38 -1.13 0.41
C VAL A 181 37.28 -0.52 -0.69
N SER A 182 36.71 0.18 -1.68
CA SER A 182 37.47 0.89 -2.72
C SER A 182 37.81 2.36 -2.37
N VAL A 183 38.11 2.65 -1.10
CA VAL A 183 38.82 3.88 -0.69
C VAL A 183 39.97 3.46 0.23
N GLY A 184 41.01 2.85 -0.35
CA GLY A 184 42.08 2.28 0.46
C GLY A 184 43.31 1.82 -0.32
N ALA A 185 43.77 2.58 -1.30
CA ALA A 185 45.10 2.35 -1.90
C ALA A 185 45.73 3.67 -2.37
N ASN A 186 46.13 4.52 -1.43
CA ASN A 186 47.27 5.42 -1.61
C ASN A 186 47.91 5.67 -0.23
N ARG A 187 48.90 4.84 0.08
CA ARG A 187 49.91 5.11 1.12
C ARG A 187 51.05 5.84 0.42
N ASP A 188 51.34 7.07 0.81
CA ASP A 188 52.70 7.58 1.08
C ASP A 188 52.72 9.09 1.40
N GLY A 189 53.53 9.46 2.40
CA GLY A 189 53.78 10.83 2.88
C GLY A 189 53.14 11.11 4.25
N LEU A 190 53.70 10.76 5.40
CA LEU A 190 54.94 11.25 6.06
C LEU A 190 54.92 12.76 6.37
N PHE A 191 55.04 13.07 7.68
CA PHE A 191 55.11 14.38 8.37
C PHE A 191 53.77 15.05 8.74
N VAL A 192 53.57 15.69 9.90
CA VAL A 192 54.23 15.70 11.22
C VAL A 192 53.21 16.29 12.21
N ASN A 193 53.37 15.91 13.47
CA ASN A 193 52.63 16.29 14.69
C ASN A 193 52.75 17.79 15.01
N THR A 194 51.70 18.43 15.55
CA THR A 194 51.77 19.24 16.80
C THR A 194 50.42 19.83 17.23
N SER A 195 49.98 19.41 18.43
CA SER A 195 49.56 20.21 19.58
C SER A 195 48.53 21.34 19.44
N SER A 196 47.39 21.18 20.15
CA SER A 196 46.94 21.99 21.32
C SER A 196 45.48 21.63 21.61
N GLN A 197 45.11 20.94 22.70
CA GLN A 197 44.87 21.46 24.06
C GLN A 197 44.04 22.76 23.99
N GLU A 198 42.73 22.73 24.26
CA GLU A 198 42.02 22.97 25.54
C GLU A 198 40.66 23.61 25.13
N GLN A 199 39.52 23.62 25.82
CA GLN A 199 39.07 23.22 27.15
C GLN A 199 37.52 23.31 27.11
N PHE A 200 36.87 22.61 28.04
CA PHE A 200 35.48 22.82 28.47
C PHE A 200 35.24 24.25 28.97
N THR A 201 34.03 24.80 28.76
CA THR A 201 33.19 25.36 29.84
C THR A 201 31.73 25.50 29.39
N ALA A 202 30.83 25.13 30.30
CA ALA A 202 29.43 25.48 30.29
C ALA A 202 29.22 26.74 31.13
N THR A 203 28.33 27.64 30.71
CA THR A 203 27.68 28.59 31.62
C THR A 203 26.32 29.01 31.09
N THR A 204 25.33 28.81 31.94
CA THR A 204 24.00 29.40 32.00
C THR A 204 24.08 30.92 32.03
N GLU A 205 23.14 31.62 31.37
CA GLU A 205 22.63 32.89 31.89
C GLU A 205 21.22 33.19 31.35
N GLU A 206 20.32 33.41 32.30
CA GLU A 206 19.02 34.04 32.14
C GLU A 206 19.22 35.50 31.70
N GLU A 207 18.40 36.02 30.79
CA GLU A 207 17.97 37.40 30.96
C GLU A 207 16.56 37.66 30.42
N LYS A 208 15.83 38.32 31.30
CA LYS A 208 14.45 38.73 31.30
C LYS A 208 14.43 40.19 30.82
N ILE A 209 13.70 40.52 29.75
CA ILE A 209 13.24 41.91 29.55
C ILE A 209 11.78 41.93 29.12
N GLU A 210 11.07 42.76 29.85
CA GLU A 210 9.64 42.99 29.97
C GLU A 210 9.22 44.18 29.08
N ALA A 211 7.96 44.12 28.61
CA ALA A 211 7.04 45.21 28.26
C ALA A 211 7.50 46.42 27.41
N THR A 212 6.76 46.72 26.33
CA THR A 212 5.97 47.97 26.29
C THR A 212 4.82 47.91 25.27
N PHE A 213 3.70 48.50 25.71
CA PHE A 213 2.47 48.89 25.02
C PHE A 213 2.64 49.51 23.62
N ASN A 214 1.72 49.18 22.72
CA ASN A 214 0.73 50.10 22.14
C ASN A 214 -0.42 49.34 21.46
#